data_AF-A0A2A7RGT2-F1
#
_entry.id   AF-A0A2A7RGT2-F1
#
_cell.length_a   1.000
_cell.length_b   1.000
_cell.length_c   1.000
_cell.angle_alpha   90.00
_cell.angle_beta   90.00
_cell.angle_gamma   90.00
#
_symmetry.space_group_name_H-M   'P 1'
#
loop_
_entity.id
_entity.type
_entity.pdbx_description
1 polymer ?
#
loop_
_entity_poly.entity_id
_entity_poly.type
_entity_poly.pdbx_seq_one_letter_code
_entity_poly.pdbx_strand_id
1 'polypeptide(L)'
;MIKIYTKVGDKGLTKQVTGKMVPKYDLQIEALGDVDELQSYLGVVIANLSKNCLQLKDELQDVQRNLYQLQADIVVKHHQEITHETVQQLEHRIDQLTPQIPSIPEFILPGGKATGANLQYARTVARRTERALVKLSLNEQELSDDVLKY
;
A
#
# COMPACT_ATOMS: atom_id res chain seq x y z
N MET A 1 22.76 20.66 -6.76
CA MET A 1 21.43 20.02 -6.87
C MET A 1 21.63 18.60 -7.38
N ILE A 2 21.19 17.59 -6.64
CA ILE A 2 21.36 16.18 -7.05
C ILE A 2 20.44 15.92 -8.24
N LYS A 3 20.96 15.30 -9.31
CA LYS A 3 20.12 14.88 -10.45
C LYS A 3 19.30 13.66 -10.02
N ILE A 4 17.99 13.73 -10.20
CA ILE A 4 17.08 12.61 -9.93
C ILE A 4 17.21 11.52 -11.01
N TYR A 5 17.49 11.91 -12.27
CA TYR A 5 17.62 10.96 -13.39
C TYR A 5 19.07 10.49 -13.58
N THR A 6 19.25 9.17 -13.78
CA THR A 6 20.57 8.54 -14.01
C THR A 6 20.73 7.92 -15.39
N LYS A 7 19.64 7.73 -16.15
CA LYS A 7 19.57 7.02 -17.44
C LYS A 7 19.93 5.53 -17.41
N VAL A 8 20.27 4.96 -16.25
CA VAL A 8 20.62 3.54 -16.09
C VAL A 8 19.47 2.63 -16.54
N GLY A 9 18.24 3.06 -16.34
CA GLY A 9 17.04 2.28 -16.69
C GLY A 9 16.49 2.48 -18.10
N ASP A 10 17.17 3.23 -18.98
CA ASP A 10 16.66 3.56 -20.32
C ASP A 10 16.55 2.31 -21.23
N LYS A 11 17.31 1.25 -20.91
CA LYS A 11 17.26 -0.04 -21.61
C LYS A 11 16.21 -1.01 -21.04
N GLY A 12 15.27 -0.53 -20.23
CA GLY A 12 14.19 -1.34 -19.65
C GLY A 12 14.59 -2.17 -18.43
N LEU A 13 15.78 -1.93 -17.87
CA LEU A 13 16.27 -2.58 -16.64
C LEU A 13 16.18 -1.62 -15.45
N THR A 14 16.24 -2.16 -14.24
CA THR A 14 16.40 -1.42 -12.98
C THR A 14 17.30 -2.21 -12.03
N LYS A 15 17.74 -1.57 -10.95
CA LYS A 15 18.64 -2.16 -9.95
C LYS A 15 17.85 -2.47 -8.67
N GLN A 16 17.79 -3.74 -8.28
CA GLN A 16 17.29 -4.14 -6.95
C GLN A 16 18.23 -3.65 -5.84
N VAL A 17 17.77 -3.64 -4.58
CA VAL A 17 18.61 -3.23 -3.45
C VAL A 17 19.84 -4.12 -3.26
N THR A 18 19.75 -5.40 -3.66
CA THR A 18 20.87 -6.35 -3.70
C THR A 18 21.96 -5.97 -4.69
N GLY A 19 21.67 -5.02 -5.58
CA GLY A 19 22.53 -4.55 -6.65
C GLY A 19 22.38 -5.29 -7.98
N LYS A 20 21.54 -6.33 -8.02
CA LYS A 20 21.20 -7.07 -9.24
C LYS A 20 20.42 -6.19 -10.23
N MET A 21 20.79 -6.25 -11.51
CA MET A 21 19.99 -5.65 -12.58
C MET A 21 18.89 -6.62 -13.00
N VAL A 22 17.66 -6.14 -13.04
CA VAL A 22 16.47 -6.91 -13.42
C VAL A 22 15.63 -6.13 -14.45
N PRO A 23 14.80 -6.80 -15.27
CA PRO A 23 13.81 -6.10 -16.08
C PRO A 23 12.85 -5.28 -15.22
N LYS A 24 12.33 -4.17 -15.73
CA LYS A 24 11.36 -3.33 -14.99
C LYS A 24 10.01 -4.02 -14.72
N TYR A 25 9.75 -5.16 -15.36
CA TYR A 25 8.57 -6.02 -15.15
C TYR A 25 8.84 -7.19 -14.20
N ASP A 26 10.02 -7.25 -13.56
CA ASP A 26 10.33 -8.21 -12.50
C ASP A 26 9.27 -8.14 -11.38
N LEU A 27 8.86 -9.28 -10.81
CA LEU A 27 7.69 -9.32 -9.93
C LEU A 27 7.89 -8.51 -8.66
N GLN A 28 9.12 -8.44 -8.14
CA GLN A 28 9.44 -7.59 -7.00
C GLN A 28 9.25 -6.11 -7.36
N ILE A 29 9.67 -5.70 -8.56
CA ILE A 29 9.52 -4.32 -9.04
C ILE A 29 8.05 -3.97 -9.29
N GLU A 30 7.26 -4.87 -9.89
CA GLU A 30 5.81 -4.69 -10.04
C GLU A 30 5.13 -4.52 -8.68
N ALA A 31 5.42 -5.40 -7.72
CA ALA A 31 4.84 -5.34 -6.39
C ALA A 31 5.19 -4.04 -5.65
N LEU A 32 6.46 -3.62 -5.68
CA LEU A 32 6.89 -2.35 -5.08
C LEU A 32 6.20 -1.15 -5.74
N GLY A 33 6.04 -1.16 -7.06
CA GLY A 33 5.32 -0.13 -7.80
C GLY A 33 3.84 -0.05 -7.39
N ASP A 34 3.19 -1.19 -7.18
CA ASP A 34 1.81 -1.24 -6.71
C ASP A 34 1.67 -0.74 -5.26
N VAL A 35 2.65 -0.99 -4.39
CA VAL A 35 2.68 -0.44 -3.02
C VAL A 35 2.89 1.08 -3.06
N ASP A 36 3.82 1.56 -3.88
CA ASP A 36 4.08 2.99 -4.06
C ASP A 36 2.88 3.74 -4.64
N GLU A 37 2.14 3.12 -5.58
CA GLU A 37 0.91 3.70 -6.12
C GLU A 37 -0.18 3.84 -5.05
N LEU A 38 -0.36 2.82 -4.20
CA LEU A 38 -1.29 2.89 -3.07
C LEU A 38 -0.89 4.01 -2.12
N GLN A 39 0.37 4.02 -1.69
CA GLN A 39 0.92 5.01 -0.77
C GLN A 39 0.77 6.43 -1.33
N SER A 40 1.09 6.63 -2.61
CA SER A 40 0.94 7.90 -3.31
C SER A 40 -0.52 8.35 -3.38
N TYR A 41 -1.43 7.43 -3.69
CA TYR A 41 -2.85 7.74 -3.79
C TYR A 41 -3.47 8.08 -2.44
N LEU A 42 -3.02 7.46 -1.34
CA LEU A 42 -3.40 7.90 0.02
C LEU A 42 -2.97 9.36 0.29
N GLY A 43 -1.84 9.80 -0.26
CA GLY A 43 -1.43 11.21 -0.22
C GLY A 43 -2.43 12.14 -0.90
N VAL A 44 -3.00 11.70 -2.04
CA VAL A 44 -4.09 12.43 -2.73
C VAL A 44 -5.35 12.47 -1.86
N VAL A 45 -5.72 11.36 -1.23
CA VAL A 45 -6.87 11.29 -0.31
C VAL A 45 -6.68 12.29 0.84
N ILE A 46 -5.52 12.28 1.50
CA ILE A 46 -5.19 13.16 2.62
C ILE A 46 -5.29 14.64 2.22
N ALA A 47 -4.75 15.00 1.05
CA ALA A 47 -4.80 16.36 0.54
C ALA A 47 -6.23 16.84 0.22
N ASN A 48 -7.17 15.91 0.00
CA ASN A 48 -8.55 16.18 -0.38
C ASN A 48 -9.58 15.74 0.68
N LEU A 49 -9.15 15.59 1.95
CA LEU A 49 -10.07 15.30 3.04
C LEU A 49 -11.12 16.41 3.20
N SER A 50 -12.39 16.01 3.30
CA SER A 50 -13.46 16.94 3.62
C SER A 50 -13.31 17.47 5.05
N LYS A 51 -13.88 18.64 5.35
CA LYS A 51 -13.83 19.24 6.71
C LYS A 51 -14.28 18.28 7.83
N ASN A 52 -15.24 17.40 7.53
CA ASN A 52 -15.78 16.44 8.50
C ASN A 52 -14.94 15.16 8.64
N CYS A 53 -13.85 15.05 7.86
CA CYS A 53 -12.97 13.88 7.82
C CYS A 53 -11.50 14.24 8.10
N LEU A 54 -11.20 15.47 8.52
CA LEU A 54 -9.82 15.91 8.79
C LEU A 54 -9.14 15.08 9.89
N GLN A 55 -9.91 14.53 10.82
CA GLN A 55 -9.44 13.63 11.86
C GLN A 55 -8.84 12.32 11.33
N LEU A 56 -9.13 11.94 10.08
CA LEU A 56 -8.54 10.74 9.45
C LEU A 56 -7.11 10.99 8.95
N LYS A 57 -6.63 12.24 8.95
CA LYS A 57 -5.34 12.58 8.37
C LYS A 57 -4.20 11.78 9.00
N ASP A 58 -4.10 11.78 10.32
CA ASP A 58 -2.96 11.16 11.01
C ASP A 58 -2.99 9.63 10.82
N GLU A 59 -4.18 9.03 10.92
CA GLU A 59 -4.42 7.60 10.66
C GLU A 59 -4.03 7.20 9.24
N LEU A 60 -4.42 7.97 8.21
CA LEU A 60 -4.02 7.70 6.83
C LEU A 60 -2.51 7.91 6.61
N GLN A 61 -1.89 8.84 7.33
CA GLN A 61 -0.43 9.03 7.29
C GLN A 61 0.31 7.88 7.98
N ASP A 62 -0.26 7.28 9.04
CA ASP A 62 0.27 6.04 9.61
C ASP A 62 0.22 4.89 8.60
N VAL A 63 -0.89 4.73 7.88
CA VAL A 63 -0.95 3.75 6.78
C VAL A 63 0.10 4.04 5.71
N GLN A 64 0.32 5.29 5.31
CA GLN A 64 1.41 5.63 4.38
C GLN A 64 2.79 5.26 4.92
N ARG A 65 3.05 5.46 6.22
CA ARG A 65 4.31 5.06 6.87
C ARG A 65 4.48 3.55 6.87
N ASN A 66 3.42 2.81 7.19
CA ASN A 66 3.44 1.35 7.18
C ASN A 66 3.68 0.82 5.76
N LEU A 67 3.06 1.38 4.73
CA LEU A 67 3.34 0.98 3.33
C LEU A 67 4.79 1.26 2.92
N TYR A 68 5.41 2.32 3.44
CA TYR A 68 6.85 2.55 3.25
C TYR A 68 7.69 1.47 3.94
N GLN A 69 7.32 1.07 5.16
CA GLN A 69 7.98 -0.04 5.86
C GLN A 69 7.77 -1.38 5.17
N LEU A 70 6.59 -1.63 4.60
CA LEU A 70 6.28 -2.82 3.82
C LEU A 70 7.21 -2.92 2.60
N GLN A 71 7.46 -1.80 1.90
CA GLN A 71 8.46 -1.79 0.82
C GLN A 71 9.86 -2.17 1.33
N ALA A 72 10.23 -1.70 2.52
CA ALA A 72 11.50 -2.05 3.15
C ALA A 72 11.57 -3.54 3.53
N ASP A 73 10.49 -4.12 4.06
CA ASP A 73 10.38 -5.56 4.37
C ASP A 73 10.55 -6.43 3.12
N ILE A 74 10.08 -5.97 1.96
CA ILE A 74 10.26 -6.68 0.69
C ILE A 74 11.73 -6.67 0.24
N VAL A 75 12.45 -5.56 0.40
CA VAL A 75 13.77 -5.40 -0.22
C VAL A 75 14.93 -5.66 0.73
N VAL A 76 14.83 -5.24 1.99
CA VAL A 76 15.93 -5.26 2.96
C VAL A 76 15.91 -6.56 3.74
N LYS A 77 17.01 -7.34 3.60
CA LYS A 77 17.16 -8.59 4.34
C LYS A 77 17.12 -8.34 5.85
N HIS A 78 16.34 -9.13 6.57
CA HIS A 78 16.15 -9.04 8.04
C HIS A 78 15.45 -7.76 8.53
N HIS A 79 14.83 -6.98 7.64
CA HIS A 79 13.92 -5.91 8.02
C HIS A 79 12.50 -6.50 8.12
N GLN A 80 11.83 -6.28 9.25
CA GLN A 80 10.49 -6.82 9.51
C GLN A 80 9.74 -5.86 10.45
N GLU A 81 9.09 -4.85 9.87
CA GLU A 81 8.32 -3.83 10.60
C GLU A 81 6.81 -4.01 10.41
N ILE A 82 6.37 -4.65 9.33
CA ILE A 82 5.01 -5.19 9.24
C ILE A 82 4.96 -6.47 10.06
N THR A 83 4.30 -6.36 11.20
CA THR A 83 4.19 -7.42 12.19
C THR A 83 2.72 -7.73 12.46
N HIS A 84 2.49 -8.81 13.19
CA HIS A 84 1.17 -9.15 13.70
C HIS A 84 0.48 -7.99 14.46
N GLU A 85 1.24 -7.18 15.19
CA GLU A 85 0.70 -6.01 15.91
C GLU A 85 0.17 -4.96 14.92
N THR A 86 0.89 -4.70 13.83
CA THR A 86 0.48 -3.77 12.77
C THR A 86 -0.84 -4.19 12.13
N VAL A 87 -1.06 -5.50 11.94
CA VAL A 87 -2.32 -6.07 11.45
C VAL A 87 -3.44 -5.89 12.47
N GLN A 88 -3.19 -6.24 13.74
CA GLN A 88 -4.18 -6.10 14.82
C GLN A 88 -4.62 -4.64 15.02
N GLN A 89 -3.74 -3.67 14.82
CA GLN A 89 -4.10 -2.25 14.89
C GLN A 89 -5.14 -1.87 13.82
N LEU A 90 -5.02 -2.39 12.60
CA LEU A 90 -6.02 -2.19 11.54
C LEU A 90 -7.34 -2.90 11.86
N GLU A 91 -7.29 -4.15 12.32
CA GLU A 91 -8.47 -4.92 12.71
C GLU A 91 -9.24 -4.23 13.84
N HIS A 92 -8.52 -3.80 14.88
CA HIS A 92 -9.11 -3.04 15.99
C HIS A 92 -9.76 -1.75 15.50
N ARG A 93 -9.15 -1.08 14.53
CA ARG A 93 -9.71 0.14 13.96
C ARG A 93 -10.97 -0.13 13.14
N ILE A 94 -11.01 -1.22 12.38
CA ILE A 94 -12.22 -1.68 11.68
C ILE A 94 -13.33 -1.97 12.70
N ASP A 95 -13.01 -2.63 13.81
CA ASP A 95 -13.97 -2.94 14.88
C ASP A 95 -14.53 -1.69 15.57
N GLN A 96 -13.73 -0.62 15.69
CA GLN A 96 -14.21 0.66 16.22
C GLN A 96 -15.14 1.42 15.24
N LEU A 97 -14.89 1.31 13.93
CA LEU A 97 -15.62 2.03 12.89
C LEU A 97 -16.92 1.31 12.51
N THR A 98 -16.91 -0.02 12.47
CA THR A 98 -18.02 -0.84 11.99
C THR A 98 -19.35 -0.58 12.72
N PRO A 99 -19.41 -0.47 14.06
CA PRO A 99 -20.66 -0.20 14.79
C PRO A 99 -21.27 1.18 14.48
N GLN A 100 -20.51 2.11 13.91
CA GLN A 100 -20.99 3.45 13.55
C GLN A 100 -21.71 3.46 12.20
N ILE A 101 -21.64 2.36 11.44
CA ILE A 101 -22.26 2.21 10.13
C ILE A 101 -23.63 1.53 10.34
N PRO A 102 -24.73 2.06 9.75
CA PRO A 102 -26.01 1.36 9.80
C PRO A 102 -25.90 -0.01 9.14
N SER A 103 -26.79 -0.95 9.47
CA SER A 103 -26.84 -2.23 8.76
C SER A 103 -27.15 -1.99 7.28
N ILE A 104 -26.28 -2.46 6.39
CA ILE A 104 -26.43 -2.33 4.94
C ILE A 104 -26.64 -3.73 4.35
N PRO A 105 -27.88 -4.15 4.07
CA PRO A 105 -28.18 -5.48 3.56
C PRO A 105 -27.85 -5.64 2.05
N GLU A 106 -27.51 -4.55 1.37
CA GLU A 106 -27.31 -4.49 -0.08
C GLU A 106 -25.86 -4.13 -0.44
N PHE A 107 -25.46 -4.44 -1.67
CA PHE A 107 -24.17 -3.98 -2.19
C PHE A 107 -24.15 -2.47 -2.36
N ILE A 108 -23.04 -1.85 -1.93
CA ILE A 108 -22.83 -0.41 -2.04
C ILE A 108 -22.12 -0.12 -3.36
N LEU A 109 -22.67 0.80 -4.15
CA LEU A 109 -21.94 1.36 -5.28
C LEU A 109 -20.77 2.21 -4.75
N PRO A 110 -19.50 1.92 -5.13
CA PRO A 110 -18.35 2.69 -4.66
C PRO A 110 -18.49 4.16 -5.04
N GLY A 111 -18.55 5.05 -4.05
CA GLY A 111 -18.80 6.47 -4.29
C GLY A 111 -19.16 7.23 -3.01
N GLY A 112 -20.12 8.14 -3.13
CA GLY A 112 -20.52 9.05 -2.07
C GLY A 112 -19.85 10.42 -2.19
N LYS A 113 -19.51 11.04 -1.07
CA LYS A 113 -18.76 12.32 -1.06
C LYS A 113 -17.32 12.08 -1.50
N ALA A 114 -16.64 13.15 -1.91
CA ALA A 114 -15.26 13.11 -2.40
C ALA A 114 -14.32 12.22 -1.56
N THR A 115 -14.28 12.39 -0.23
CA THR A 115 -13.43 11.54 0.63
C THR A 115 -13.80 10.05 0.56
N GLY A 116 -15.09 9.71 0.62
CA GLY A 116 -15.55 8.33 0.51
C GLY A 116 -15.24 7.70 -0.85
N ALA A 117 -15.46 8.45 -1.93
CA ALA A 117 -15.16 7.99 -3.29
C ALA A 117 -13.66 7.74 -3.49
N ASN A 118 -12.80 8.63 -2.99
CA ASN A 118 -11.36 8.43 -3.06
C ASN A 118 -10.93 7.24 -2.20
N LEU A 119 -11.43 7.09 -0.97
CA LEU A 119 -11.10 5.91 -0.13
C LEU A 119 -11.57 4.59 -0.78
N GLN A 120 -12.71 4.59 -1.46
CA GLN A 120 -13.17 3.43 -2.22
C GLN A 120 -12.25 3.10 -3.40
N TYR A 121 -11.68 4.10 -4.08
CA TYR A 121 -10.67 3.86 -5.11
C TYR A 121 -9.38 3.32 -4.50
N ALA A 122 -8.91 3.90 -3.39
CA ALA A 122 -7.73 3.42 -2.65
C ALA A 122 -7.87 1.95 -2.26
N ARG A 123 -9.06 1.53 -1.80
CA ARG A 123 -9.39 0.11 -1.53
C ARG A 123 -9.16 -0.78 -2.75
N THR A 124 -9.51 -0.33 -3.96
CA THR A 124 -9.27 -1.13 -5.18
C THR A 124 -7.79 -1.24 -5.53
N VAL A 125 -7.02 -0.18 -5.28
CA VAL A 125 -5.56 -0.16 -5.45
C VAL A 125 -4.91 -1.12 -4.44
N ALA A 126 -5.31 -1.07 -3.17
CA ALA A 126 -4.83 -1.99 -2.14
C ALA A 126 -5.06 -3.44 -2.51
N ARG A 127 -6.23 -3.78 -3.05
CA ARG A 127 -6.51 -5.14 -3.54
C ARG A 127 -5.68 -5.52 -4.77
N ARG A 128 -5.27 -4.56 -5.60
CA ARG A 128 -4.35 -4.84 -6.72
C ARG A 128 -2.95 -5.12 -6.18
N THR A 129 -2.48 -4.29 -5.24
CA THR A 129 -1.22 -4.48 -4.52
C THR A 129 -1.16 -5.86 -3.84
N GLU A 130 -2.23 -6.27 -3.14
CA GLU A 130 -2.37 -7.61 -2.55
C GLU A 130 -2.11 -8.72 -3.59
N ARG A 131 -2.73 -8.64 -4.77
CA ARG A 131 -2.52 -9.64 -5.84
C ARG A 131 -1.08 -9.67 -6.34
N ALA A 132 -0.43 -8.52 -6.45
CA ALA A 132 0.98 -8.44 -6.86
C ALA A 132 1.91 -9.05 -5.80
N LEU A 133 1.67 -8.77 -4.51
CA LEU A 133 2.42 -9.34 -3.39
C LEU A 133 2.24 -10.86 -3.30
N VAL A 134 1.01 -11.36 -3.43
CA VAL A 134 0.75 -12.81 -3.47
C VAL A 134 1.46 -13.46 -4.67
N LYS A 135 1.42 -12.83 -5.85
CA LYS A 135 2.12 -13.32 -7.04
C LYS A 135 3.63 -13.36 -6.82
N LEU A 136 4.23 -12.32 -6.23
CA LEU A 136 5.63 -12.31 -5.85
C LEU A 136 5.96 -13.46 -4.87
N SER A 137 5.15 -13.59 -3.80
CA SER A 137 5.32 -14.58 -2.73
C SER A 137 5.32 -16.02 -3.23
N LEU A 138 4.45 -16.33 -4.20
CA LEU A 138 4.31 -17.68 -4.72
C LEU A 138 5.35 -18.05 -5.78
N ASN A 139 6.04 -17.09 -6.40
CA ASN A 139 6.87 -17.35 -7.58
C ASN A 139 8.36 -17.02 -7.41
N GLU A 140 8.72 -15.96 -6.70
CA GLU A 140 10.10 -15.46 -6.70
C GLU A 140 10.67 -15.19 -5.30
N GLN A 141 9.84 -14.72 -4.36
CA GLN A 141 10.30 -14.35 -3.01
C GLN A 141 9.19 -14.56 -1.99
N GLU A 142 9.33 -15.59 -1.15
CA GLU A 142 8.43 -15.81 -0.02
C GLU A 142 8.38 -14.58 0.89
N LEU A 143 7.16 -14.05 1.09
CA LEU A 143 6.89 -12.95 2.01
C LEU A 143 6.32 -13.49 3.32
N SER A 144 6.48 -12.75 4.41
CA SER A 144 5.89 -13.16 5.69
C SER A 144 4.35 -13.10 5.64
N ASP A 145 3.71 -13.95 6.44
CA ASP A 145 2.26 -13.96 6.57
C ASP A 145 1.70 -12.59 6.98
N ASP A 146 2.41 -11.86 7.84
CA ASP A 146 1.98 -10.55 8.31
C ASP A 146 1.99 -9.51 7.18
N VAL A 147 2.95 -9.56 6.25
CA VAL A 147 2.96 -8.72 5.05
C VAL A 147 1.78 -9.02 4.12
N LEU A 148 1.38 -10.29 4.00
CA LEU A 148 0.25 -10.68 3.17
C LEU A 148 -1.11 -10.39 3.84
N LYS A 149 -1.16 -10.34 5.18
CA LYS A 149 -2.36 -10.02 5.95
C LYS A 149 -2.63 -8.52 6.08
N TYR A 150 -1.57 -7.71 6.12
CA TYR A 150 -1.64 -6.25 6.19
C TYR A 150 -2.23 -5.63 4.91
#